data_AF-A0A814WKF3-F1
#
_entry.id   AF-A0A814WKF3-F1
#
_cell.length_a   1.000
_cell.length_b   1.000
_cell.length_c   1.000
_cell.angle_alpha   90.00
_cell.angle_beta   90.00
_cell.angle_gamma   90.00
#
_symmetry.space_group_name_H-M   'P 1'
#
loop_
_entity.id
_entity.type
_entity.pdbx_description
1 polymer ?
#
loop_
_entity_poly.entity_id
_entity_poly.type
_entity_poly.pdbx_seq_one_letter_code
_entity_poly.pdbx_strand_id
1 'polypeptide(L)'
;MIENDGSWHLYTNLLFVDQPVGTGFSTIDTDSFIHELDEMANQFLIFLDQYIKIFPELLENDIYLAGQSYAGQYIPYIAKAILEQRSTLKLCGLLIGNGWIDPVTMYKSFLPFAVANNLVIENSELYDLINIQVKQCEQALSKQVHVSEEACDPILEEIMENGAMNNHHTENQKDRCVNIYDIRLDDTYPRCGENWPPDKKYLTSYLRRQDVMSSIHIHDKKVEWTQCSSSVHKTFTADISKPSITFLPNLLQQIPIILYSGEYDLICNHWGTEAMIDSMAWNGGTGFDFGNGTLSSTDPWIVEGEPAGLIRSARNLTYLLFHGASHMVPYDYAGRSCFMLHEFIQLNLTAFPDTTTRKNTEESTQSTRHIAFIVLIVIILILALTGLICFFMHKRHSTRVPTPLSIIRVCRPKTRNVEQEQWAMHPRLNDPNVDLHVADSETFV
;
A
#
# COMPACT_ATOMS: atom_id res chain seq x y z
N MET A 1 10.26 -6.24 14.89
CA MET A 1 9.96 -5.25 13.84
C MET A 1 11.29 -4.79 13.26
N ILE A 2 11.29 -4.45 11.98
CA ILE A 2 12.38 -3.78 11.26
C ILE A 2 11.73 -2.51 10.66
N GLU A 3 12.49 -1.43 10.56
CA GLU A 3 12.00 -0.18 9.94
C GLU A 3 11.87 -0.35 8.42
N ASN A 4 10.94 0.40 7.81
CA ASN A 4 10.72 0.36 6.36
C ASN A 4 10.96 1.76 5.79
N ASP A 5 12.12 1.94 5.16
CA ASP A 5 12.57 3.20 4.54
C ASP A 5 11.65 3.68 3.41
N GLY A 6 10.81 2.79 2.86
CA GLY A 6 9.77 3.10 1.87
C GLY A 6 8.35 3.20 2.46
N SER A 7 8.20 3.42 3.77
CA SER A 7 6.89 3.47 4.42
C SER A 7 6.15 4.79 4.15
N TRP A 8 4.83 4.70 3.94
CA TRP A 8 3.95 5.83 3.64
C TRP A 8 3.82 6.85 4.79
N HIS A 9 4.22 6.48 6.01
CA HIS A 9 4.17 7.36 7.18
C HIS A 9 5.19 8.52 7.12
N LEU A 10 6.16 8.45 6.20
CA LEU A 10 7.16 9.52 5.99
C LEU A 10 6.53 10.84 5.52
N TYR A 11 5.33 10.78 4.94
CA TYR A 11 4.60 11.95 4.41
C TYR A 11 3.15 12.07 4.90
N THR A 12 2.63 11.09 5.66
CA THR A 12 1.22 11.04 6.09
C THR A 12 1.06 10.44 7.48
N ASN A 13 -0.04 10.75 8.17
CA ASN A 13 -0.48 9.99 9.34
C ASN A 13 -1.26 8.77 8.87
N LEU A 14 -0.75 7.56 9.13
CA LEU A 14 -1.41 6.31 8.72
C LEU A 14 -2.38 5.81 9.80
N LEU A 15 -3.61 5.49 9.37
CA LEU A 15 -4.61 4.79 10.17
C LEU A 15 -4.93 3.45 9.53
N PHE A 16 -4.54 2.36 10.17
CA PHE A 16 -4.94 1.01 9.79
C PHE A 16 -6.21 0.64 10.56
N VAL A 17 -7.20 0.08 9.86
CA VAL A 17 -8.50 -0.29 10.43
C VAL A 17 -8.81 -1.73 10.04
N ASP A 18 -8.77 -2.65 11.02
CA ASP A 18 -9.27 -4.00 10.85
C ASP A 18 -10.79 -3.93 10.64
N GLN A 19 -11.26 -4.23 9.43
CA GLN A 19 -12.67 -4.17 9.05
C GLN A 19 -12.98 -5.19 7.92
N PRO A 20 -14.23 -5.66 7.77
CA PRO A 20 -15.38 -5.41 8.64
C PRO A 20 -15.26 -6.16 9.98
N VAL A 21 -16.33 -6.12 10.80
CA VAL A 21 -16.38 -6.88 12.05
C VAL A 21 -16.17 -8.38 11.80
N GLY A 22 -15.34 -9.02 12.62
CA GLY A 22 -14.83 -10.38 12.43
C GLY A 22 -13.43 -10.47 11.79
N THR A 23 -12.85 -9.34 11.36
CA THR A 23 -11.49 -9.25 10.79
C THR A 23 -10.46 -8.85 11.85
N GLY A 24 -9.28 -9.49 11.85
CA GLY A 24 -8.13 -9.09 12.67
C GLY A 24 -8.42 -9.03 14.17
N PHE A 25 -8.29 -7.84 14.77
CA PHE A 25 -8.65 -7.54 16.16
C PHE A 25 -10.10 -7.00 16.34
N SER A 26 -10.83 -6.71 15.26
CA SER A 26 -12.20 -6.16 15.31
C SER A 26 -13.24 -7.25 15.54
N THR A 27 -13.29 -7.79 16.76
CA THR A 27 -14.15 -8.92 17.15
C THR A 27 -15.54 -8.52 17.64
N ILE A 28 -16.43 -9.51 17.71
CA ILE A 28 -17.81 -9.42 18.21
C ILE A 28 -18.14 -10.66 19.07
N ASP A 29 -18.99 -10.51 20.10
CA ASP A 29 -19.39 -11.62 21.01
C ASP A 29 -20.43 -12.59 20.40
N THR A 30 -20.89 -12.35 19.17
CA THR A 30 -21.91 -13.11 18.45
C THR A 30 -21.52 -13.29 16.98
N ASP A 31 -22.03 -14.32 16.31
CA ASP A 31 -21.81 -14.55 14.86
C ASP A 31 -22.59 -13.58 13.96
N SER A 32 -22.74 -12.32 14.40
CA SER A 32 -23.47 -11.25 13.71
C SER A 32 -22.52 -10.47 12.79
N PHE A 33 -21.88 -11.21 11.88
CA PHE A 33 -21.12 -10.63 10.78
C PHE A 33 -22.07 -9.92 9.81
N ILE A 34 -21.53 -8.96 9.06
CA ILE A 34 -22.28 -8.20 8.05
C ILE A 34 -22.23 -8.90 6.69
N HIS A 35 -23.21 -8.60 5.83
CA HIS A 35 -23.36 -9.28 4.54
C HIS A 35 -23.13 -8.36 3.31
N GLU A 36 -23.27 -7.05 3.47
CA GLU A 36 -23.44 -6.10 2.36
C GLU A 36 -22.52 -4.87 2.42
N LEU A 37 -22.18 -4.30 1.26
CA LEU A 37 -21.24 -3.18 1.15
C LEU A 37 -21.81 -1.86 1.67
N ASP A 38 -23.11 -1.59 1.51
CA ASP A 38 -23.75 -0.44 2.17
C ASP A 38 -23.79 -0.62 3.71
N GLU A 39 -23.88 -1.84 4.24
CA GLU A 39 -23.81 -2.09 5.70
C GLU A 39 -22.39 -1.84 6.22
N MET A 40 -21.38 -2.37 5.53
CA MET A 40 -19.96 -2.12 5.80
C MET A 40 -19.65 -0.62 5.84
N ALA A 41 -20.09 0.13 4.83
CA ALA A 41 -19.83 1.56 4.76
C ALA A 41 -20.48 2.33 5.93
N ASN A 42 -21.70 1.95 6.33
CA ASN A 42 -22.35 2.56 7.48
C ASN A 42 -21.66 2.20 8.81
N GLN A 43 -21.16 0.96 8.99
CA GLN A 43 -20.33 0.63 10.16
C GLN A 43 -19.00 1.42 10.17
N PHE A 44 -18.38 1.61 9.01
CA PHE A 44 -17.16 2.42 8.89
C PHE A 44 -17.41 3.91 9.22
N LEU A 45 -18.56 4.47 8.82
CA LEU A 45 -18.96 5.81 9.26
C LEU A 45 -19.16 5.90 10.78
N ILE A 46 -19.73 4.86 11.42
CA ILE A 46 -19.86 4.81 12.88
C ILE A 46 -18.47 4.76 13.55
N PHE A 47 -17.53 4.00 13.01
CA PHE A 47 -16.14 4.00 13.46
C PHE A 47 -15.51 5.40 13.35
N LEU A 48 -15.58 6.05 12.18
CA LEU A 48 -15.06 7.40 11.97
C LEU A 48 -15.69 8.41 12.94
N ASP A 49 -17.01 8.34 13.15
CA ASP A 49 -17.72 9.19 14.09
C ASP A 49 -17.20 9.03 15.53
N GLN A 50 -16.79 7.84 15.98
CA GLN A 50 -16.20 7.67 17.32
C GLN A 50 -14.72 8.06 17.35
N TYR A 51 -13.95 7.69 16.33
CA TYR A 51 -12.53 8.04 16.19
C TYR A 51 -12.32 9.56 16.27
N ILE A 52 -13.15 10.32 15.55
CA ILE A 52 -13.12 11.80 15.53
C ILE A 52 -13.60 12.43 16.85
N LYS A 53 -14.42 11.75 17.67
CA LYS A 53 -14.73 12.22 19.03
C LYS A 53 -13.55 12.07 20.00
N ILE A 54 -12.63 11.15 19.71
CA ILE A 54 -11.41 10.91 20.50
C ILE A 54 -10.27 11.83 20.02
N PHE A 55 -10.15 12.02 18.71
CA PHE A 55 -9.11 12.82 18.05
C PHE A 55 -9.73 13.97 17.21
N PRO A 56 -10.40 14.96 17.84
CA PRO A 56 -11.12 16.02 17.13
C PRO A 56 -10.21 16.93 16.30
N GLU A 57 -8.91 17.01 16.60
CA GLU A 57 -7.91 17.71 15.82
C GLU A 57 -7.76 17.16 14.38
N LEU A 58 -8.16 15.91 14.14
CA LEU A 58 -8.08 15.30 12.81
C LEU A 58 -9.15 15.80 11.83
N LEU A 59 -10.12 16.61 12.31
CA LEU A 59 -11.08 17.31 11.44
C LEU A 59 -10.44 18.35 10.52
N GLU A 60 -9.25 18.86 10.85
CA GLU A 60 -8.53 19.83 10.02
C GLU A 60 -7.68 19.17 8.91
N ASN A 61 -7.54 17.84 8.92
CA ASN A 61 -6.68 17.10 7.99
C ASN A 61 -7.38 16.72 6.67
N ASP A 62 -6.59 16.68 5.60
CA ASP A 62 -6.95 16.09 4.31
C ASP A 62 -7.00 14.56 4.45
N ILE A 63 -8.20 13.98 4.31
CA ILE A 63 -8.44 12.55 4.46
C ILE A 63 -8.26 11.87 3.11
N TYR A 64 -7.46 10.81 3.07
CA TYR A 64 -7.31 9.94 1.90
C TYR A 64 -7.67 8.50 2.29
N LEU A 65 -8.42 7.82 1.42
CA LEU A 65 -8.74 6.39 1.62
C LEU A 65 -7.86 5.54 0.71
N ALA A 66 -7.10 4.63 1.30
CA ALA A 66 -6.15 3.79 0.59
C ALA A 66 -6.31 2.31 0.94
N GLY A 67 -6.05 1.43 -0.02
CA GLY A 67 -6.15 -0.02 0.17
C GLY A 67 -6.04 -0.78 -1.14
N GLN A 68 -6.40 -2.06 -1.09
CA GLN A 68 -6.07 -3.04 -2.12
C GLN A 68 -7.12 -4.16 -2.25
N SER A 69 -7.12 -4.88 -3.38
CA SER A 69 -7.90 -6.11 -3.57
C SER A 69 -9.40 -5.81 -3.51
N TYR A 70 -10.16 -6.55 -2.70
CA TYR A 70 -11.57 -6.29 -2.40
C TYR A 70 -11.84 -4.87 -1.85
N ALA A 71 -10.83 -4.13 -1.38
CA ALA A 71 -11.00 -2.70 -1.08
C ALA A 71 -11.32 -1.84 -2.33
N GLY A 72 -11.19 -2.38 -3.54
CA GLY A 72 -11.79 -1.82 -4.76
C GLY A 72 -13.33 -1.72 -4.70
N GLN A 73 -13.98 -2.54 -3.87
CA GLN A 73 -15.37 -2.35 -3.46
C GLN A 73 -15.48 -1.44 -2.24
N TYR A 74 -14.75 -1.74 -1.16
CA TYR A 74 -14.90 -1.03 0.12
C TYR A 74 -14.63 0.48 0.02
N ILE A 75 -13.54 0.90 -0.63
CA ILE A 75 -13.10 2.31 -0.64
C ILE A 75 -14.10 3.22 -1.37
N PRO A 76 -14.59 2.88 -2.58
CA PRO A 76 -15.68 3.63 -3.20
C PRO A 76 -16.96 3.67 -2.35
N TYR A 77 -17.35 2.56 -1.71
CA TYR A 77 -18.54 2.51 -0.86
C TYR A 77 -18.42 3.44 0.37
N ILE A 78 -17.27 3.41 1.06
CA ILE A 78 -16.97 4.33 2.16
C ILE A 78 -16.90 5.78 1.67
N ALA A 79 -16.23 6.05 0.54
CA ALA A 79 -16.08 7.38 -0.04
C ALA A 79 -17.44 8.01 -0.38
N LYS A 80 -18.33 7.26 -1.04
CA LYS A 80 -19.73 7.61 -1.29
C LYS A 80 -20.43 7.98 0.01
N ALA A 81 -20.37 7.11 1.02
CA ALA A 81 -21.04 7.32 2.30
C ALA A 81 -20.51 8.57 3.05
N ILE A 82 -19.20 8.86 2.99
CA ILE A 82 -18.62 10.10 3.55
C ILE A 82 -19.15 11.33 2.81
N LEU A 83 -19.13 11.34 1.47
CA LEU A 83 -19.58 12.49 0.67
C LEU A 83 -21.09 12.75 0.84
N GLU A 84 -21.91 11.69 0.92
CA GLU A 84 -23.36 11.77 1.09
C GLU A 84 -23.78 12.13 2.53
N GLN A 85 -23.09 11.61 3.56
CA GLN A 85 -23.55 11.69 4.95
C GLN A 85 -22.64 12.45 5.93
N ARG A 86 -21.40 12.77 5.55
CA ARG A 86 -20.37 13.39 6.42
C ARG A 86 -19.56 14.46 5.67
N SER A 87 -20.24 15.34 4.95
CA SER A 87 -19.65 16.41 4.13
C SER A 87 -18.82 17.47 4.90
N THR A 88 -18.74 17.38 6.24
CA THR A 88 -17.77 18.12 7.07
C THR A 88 -16.37 17.50 7.06
N LEU A 89 -16.22 16.25 6.60
CA LEU A 89 -14.94 15.56 6.50
C LEU A 89 -14.29 15.85 5.15
N LYS A 90 -13.04 16.30 5.18
CA LYS A 90 -12.30 16.73 3.99
C LYS A 90 -11.69 15.53 3.26
N LEU A 91 -12.53 14.69 2.64
CA LEU A 91 -12.09 13.60 1.77
C LEU A 91 -11.45 14.18 0.50
N CYS A 92 -10.15 13.97 0.33
CA CYS A 92 -9.32 14.59 -0.71
C CYS A 92 -8.89 13.65 -1.83
N GLY A 93 -9.07 12.34 -1.69
CA GLY A 93 -8.82 11.39 -2.78
C GLY A 93 -8.76 9.93 -2.34
N LEU A 94 -8.75 9.03 -3.34
CA LEU A 94 -8.72 7.57 -3.14
C LEU A 94 -7.49 6.96 -3.81
N LEU A 95 -6.88 5.94 -3.20
CA LEU A 95 -5.77 5.15 -3.78
C LEU A 95 -6.11 3.65 -3.71
N ILE A 96 -6.40 3.03 -4.85
CA ILE A 96 -6.84 1.63 -4.92
C ILE A 96 -5.82 0.81 -5.72
N GLY A 97 -5.13 -0.11 -5.06
CA GLY A 97 -4.09 -0.96 -5.65
C GLY A 97 -4.58 -2.36 -5.96
N ASN A 98 -4.42 -2.86 -7.19
CA ASN A 98 -4.85 -4.19 -7.62
C ASN A 98 -6.29 -4.47 -7.16
N GLY A 99 -7.20 -3.57 -7.52
CA GLY A 99 -8.54 -3.48 -6.94
C GLY A 99 -9.60 -4.25 -7.71
N TRP A 100 -10.38 -5.07 -7.01
CA TRP A 100 -11.60 -5.67 -7.55
C TRP A 100 -12.70 -4.61 -7.63
N ILE A 101 -12.97 -4.07 -8.81
CA ILE A 101 -13.84 -2.88 -9.03
C ILE A 101 -14.98 -3.19 -10.01
N ASP A 102 -14.66 -3.75 -11.18
CA ASP A 102 -15.61 -4.20 -12.21
C ASP A 102 -15.44 -5.70 -12.51
N PRO A 103 -16.28 -6.58 -11.94
CA PRO A 103 -16.24 -8.01 -12.22
C PRO A 103 -16.35 -8.34 -13.71
N VAL A 104 -17.05 -7.52 -14.52
CA VAL A 104 -17.30 -7.83 -15.93
C VAL A 104 -16.03 -7.77 -16.75
N THR A 105 -15.17 -6.76 -16.55
CA THR A 105 -13.87 -6.69 -17.24
C THR A 105 -12.81 -7.53 -16.56
N MET A 106 -12.87 -7.70 -15.23
CA MET A 106 -11.92 -8.53 -14.49
C MET A 106 -12.03 -10.01 -14.89
N TYR A 107 -13.20 -10.65 -14.78
CA TYR A 107 -13.35 -12.05 -15.17
C TYR A 107 -13.01 -12.30 -16.66
N LYS A 108 -13.36 -11.37 -17.56
CA LYS A 108 -12.98 -11.43 -18.99
C LYS A 108 -11.47 -11.32 -19.24
N SER A 109 -10.71 -10.73 -18.33
CA SER A 109 -9.27 -10.50 -18.49
C SER A 109 -8.41 -11.73 -18.21
N PHE A 110 -8.88 -12.67 -17.37
CA PHE A 110 -8.08 -13.79 -16.88
C PHE A 110 -7.50 -14.65 -18.02
N LEU A 111 -8.33 -15.13 -18.95
CA LEU A 111 -7.86 -15.95 -20.08
C LEU A 111 -6.86 -15.22 -21.01
N PRO A 112 -7.14 -14.02 -21.55
CA PRO A 112 -6.16 -13.34 -22.41
C PRO A 112 -4.89 -12.92 -21.67
N PHE A 113 -4.97 -12.54 -20.39
CA PHE A 113 -3.79 -12.27 -19.56
C PHE A 113 -2.95 -13.54 -19.32
N ALA A 114 -3.60 -14.67 -19.04
CA ALA A 114 -2.94 -15.97 -18.89
C ALA A 114 -2.27 -16.44 -20.19
N VAL A 115 -2.88 -16.19 -21.35
CA VAL A 115 -2.27 -16.48 -22.67
C VAL A 115 -1.08 -15.57 -22.93
N ALA A 116 -1.21 -14.25 -22.71
CA ALA A 116 -0.13 -13.28 -22.91
C ALA A 116 1.11 -13.57 -22.04
N ASN A 117 0.90 -14.10 -20.83
CA ASN A 117 1.97 -14.50 -19.91
C ASN A 117 2.41 -15.96 -20.04
N ASN A 118 1.94 -16.71 -21.05
CA ASN A 118 2.28 -18.11 -21.32
C ASN A 118 1.82 -19.11 -20.22
N LEU A 119 0.89 -18.72 -19.34
CA LEU A 119 0.23 -19.65 -18.40
C LEU A 119 -0.65 -20.64 -19.17
N VAL A 120 -1.37 -20.17 -20.18
CA VAL A 120 -2.26 -20.95 -21.05
C VAL A 120 -1.76 -20.85 -22.49
N ILE A 121 -1.70 -21.98 -23.20
CA ILE A 121 -1.29 -22.00 -24.63
C ILE A 121 -2.55 -21.83 -25.48
N GLU A 122 -2.57 -20.83 -26.37
CA GLU A 122 -3.70 -20.57 -27.27
C GLU A 122 -4.04 -21.82 -28.12
N ASN A 123 -5.33 -22.18 -28.22
CA ASN A 123 -5.82 -23.39 -28.91
C ASN A 123 -5.32 -24.74 -28.32
N SER A 124 -4.92 -24.77 -27.04
CA SER A 124 -4.74 -26.01 -26.27
C SER A 124 -6.06 -26.49 -25.63
N GLU A 125 -6.09 -27.74 -25.14
CA GLU A 125 -7.26 -28.31 -24.45
C GLU A 125 -7.66 -27.47 -23.22
N LEU A 126 -6.68 -26.94 -22.47
CA LEU A 126 -6.90 -26.03 -21.34
C LEU A 126 -7.46 -24.68 -21.80
N TYR A 127 -6.95 -24.13 -22.91
CA TYR A 127 -7.50 -22.90 -23.49
C TYR A 127 -8.95 -23.08 -23.91
N ASP A 128 -9.31 -24.18 -24.59
CA ASP A 128 -10.68 -24.44 -25.02
C ASP A 128 -11.63 -24.68 -23.82
N LEU A 129 -11.15 -25.31 -22.76
CA LEU A 129 -11.88 -25.48 -21.49
C LEU A 129 -12.19 -24.13 -20.82
N ILE A 130 -11.17 -23.29 -20.59
CA ILE A 130 -11.36 -21.97 -19.98
C ILE A 130 -12.19 -21.06 -20.89
N ASN A 131 -12.01 -21.15 -22.20
CA ASN A 131 -12.82 -20.43 -23.19
C ASN A 131 -14.30 -20.88 -23.19
N ILE A 132 -14.65 -22.06 -22.67
CA ILE A 132 -16.04 -22.45 -22.41
C ILE A 132 -16.54 -21.81 -21.09
N GLN A 133 -15.74 -21.85 -20.03
CA GLN A 133 -16.07 -21.25 -18.72
C GLN A 133 -16.28 -19.73 -18.84
N VAL A 134 -15.41 -19.01 -19.56
CA VAL A 134 -15.57 -17.58 -19.88
C VAL A 134 -16.93 -17.30 -20.52
N LYS A 135 -17.39 -18.15 -21.45
CA LYS A 135 -18.72 -17.98 -22.09
C LYS A 135 -19.87 -18.29 -21.13
N GLN A 136 -19.69 -19.13 -20.12
CA GLN A 136 -20.69 -19.42 -19.09
C GLN A 136 -20.80 -18.25 -18.09
N CYS A 137 -19.66 -17.76 -17.62
CA CYS A 137 -19.51 -16.52 -16.86
C CYS A 137 -20.18 -15.32 -17.56
N GLU A 138 -19.85 -15.06 -18.83
CA GLU A 138 -20.48 -14.00 -19.62
C GLU A 138 -22.01 -14.15 -19.70
N GLN A 139 -22.51 -15.38 -19.83
CA GLN A 139 -23.96 -15.65 -19.84
C GLN A 139 -24.61 -15.42 -18.48
N ALA A 140 -23.91 -15.62 -17.37
CA ALA A 140 -24.41 -15.34 -16.03
C ALA A 140 -24.47 -13.83 -15.77
N LEU A 141 -23.32 -13.14 -15.90
CA LEU A 141 -23.18 -11.69 -15.78
C LEU A 141 -24.13 -10.89 -16.70
N SER A 142 -24.51 -11.46 -17.87
CA SER A 142 -25.48 -10.82 -18.79
C SER A 142 -26.92 -10.73 -18.24
N LYS A 143 -27.26 -11.51 -17.20
CA LYS A 143 -28.58 -11.48 -16.54
C LYS A 143 -28.63 -10.40 -15.47
N GLN A 144 -27.62 -10.39 -14.62
CA GLN A 144 -27.40 -9.43 -13.53
C GLN A 144 -25.90 -9.43 -13.21
N VAL A 145 -25.33 -8.25 -12.98
CA VAL A 145 -23.93 -8.12 -12.55
C VAL A 145 -23.92 -7.98 -11.03
N HIS A 146 -23.43 -9.01 -10.35
CA HIS A 146 -23.15 -9.03 -8.91
C HIS A 146 -21.69 -8.66 -8.63
N VAL A 147 -21.29 -8.57 -7.36
CA VAL A 147 -19.88 -8.33 -6.96
C VAL A 147 -19.00 -9.58 -7.13
N SER A 148 -19.60 -10.76 -7.01
CA SER A 148 -19.05 -12.10 -7.24
C SER A 148 -20.03 -12.87 -8.16
N GLU A 149 -19.56 -13.85 -8.93
CA GLU A 149 -20.40 -14.70 -9.78
C GLU A 149 -19.81 -16.13 -9.88
N GLU A 150 -20.41 -17.08 -9.16
CA GLU A 150 -19.99 -18.50 -9.06
C GLU A 150 -19.76 -19.16 -10.43
N ALA A 151 -20.50 -18.74 -11.47
CA ALA A 151 -20.32 -19.23 -12.83
C ALA A 151 -19.00 -18.79 -13.52
N CYS A 152 -18.18 -17.98 -12.84
CA CYS A 152 -16.90 -17.47 -13.31
C CYS A 152 -15.68 -18.06 -12.58
N ASP A 153 -15.84 -18.55 -11.34
CA ASP A 153 -14.75 -19.00 -10.47
C ASP A 153 -13.84 -20.07 -11.12
N PRO A 154 -14.38 -21.08 -11.86
CA PRO A 154 -13.57 -22.11 -12.51
C PRO A 154 -12.54 -21.57 -13.52
N ILE A 155 -12.75 -20.36 -14.07
CA ILE A 155 -11.80 -19.69 -14.97
C ILE A 155 -10.45 -19.50 -14.26
N LEU A 156 -10.49 -19.08 -12.99
CA LEU A 156 -9.29 -18.77 -12.22
C LEU A 156 -8.71 -20.02 -11.56
N GLU A 157 -9.55 -20.96 -11.13
CA GLU A 157 -9.15 -22.27 -10.62
C GLU A 157 -8.34 -23.07 -11.68
N GLU A 158 -8.82 -23.15 -12.93
CA GLU A 158 -8.10 -23.82 -14.02
C GLU A 158 -6.76 -23.15 -14.37
N ILE A 159 -6.68 -21.82 -14.29
CA ILE A 159 -5.41 -21.09 -14.52
C ILE A 159 -4.42 -21.35 -13.38
N MET A 160 -4.89 -21.47 -12.14
CA MET A 160 -4.04 -21.82 -10.99
C MET A 160 -3.54 -23.27 -11.04
N GLU A 161 -4.45 -24.24 -11.22
CA GLU A 161 -4.14 -25.67 -11.16
C GLU A 161 -3.38 -26.15 -12.41
N ASN A 162 -3.81 -25.74 -13.61
CA ASN A 162 -3.30 -26.28 -14.87
C ASN A 162 -2.39 -25.31 -15.65
N GLY A 163 -2.26 -24.05 -15.22
CA GLY A 163 -1.40 -23.06 -15.86
C GLY A 163 0.11 -23.29 -15.67
N ALA A 164 0.89 -23.10 -16.74
CA ALA A 164 2.38 -23.04 -16.80
C ALA A 164 3.25 -24.09 -16.07
N MET A 165 2.71 -25.14 -15.44
CA MET A 165 3.49 -26.24 -14.84
C MET A 165 4.44 -26.94 -15.86
N ASN A 166 4.16 -26.76 -17.16
CA ASN A 166 4.81 -27.43 -18.28
C ASN A 166 6.33 -27.23 -18.46
N ASN A 167 6.96 -26.26 -17.77
CA ASN A 167 8.41 -26.06 -17.82
C ASN A 167 9.20 -26.79 -16.72
N HIS A 168 8.55 -27.35 -15.70
CA HIS A 168 9.23 -27.93 -14.53
C HIS A 168 8.79 -29.35 -14.14
N HIS A 169 7.89 -29.98 -14.93
CA HIS A 169 7.36 -31.34 -14.75
C HIS A 169 8.43 -32.41 -14.45
N THR A 170 8.74 -32.52 -13.17
CA THR A 170 9.33 -33.68 -12.51
C THR A 170 8.22 -34.31 -11.67
N GLU A 171 8.29 -35.62 -11.41
CA GLU A 171 7.14 -36.41 -10.93
C GLU A 171 6.53 -35.95 -9.59
N ASN A 172 7.22 -35.06 -8.85
CA ASN A 172 6.77 -34.46 -7.59
C ASN A 172 5.98 -33.13 -7.75
N GLN A 173 5.68 -32.67 -8.97
CA GLN A 173 5.04 -31.35 -9.17
C GLN A 173 3.51 -31.32 -9.13
N LYS A 174 2.83 -32.46 -8.97
CA LYS A 174 1.35 -32.51 -8.95
C LYS A 174 0.71 -31.78 -7.75
N ASP A 175 1.49 -31.50 -6.72
CA ASP A 175 1.03 -30.80 -5.52
C ASP A 175 1.33 -29.29 -5.58
N ARG A 176 1.39 -28.70 -6.79
CA ARG A 176 1.72 -27.27 -7.01
C ARG A 176 0.74 -26.59 -7.96
N CYS A 177 0.65 -25.27 -7.84
CA CYS A 177 -0.17 -24.38 -8.66
C CYS A 177 0.46 -22.99 -8.79
N VAL A 178 0.02 -22.21 -9.77
CA VAL A 178 0.42 -20.80 -9.94
C VAL A 178 -0.03 -20.00 -8.71
N ASN A 179 0.82 -19.09 -8.22
CA ASN A 179 0.44 -18.17 -7.15
C ASN A 179 -0.48 -17.07 -7.71
N ILE A 180 -1.72 -17.02 -7.20
CA ILE A 180 -2.80 -16.11 -7.62
C ILE A 180 -2.46 -14.61 -7.45
N TYR A 181 -1.43 -14.31 -6.65
CA TYR A 181 -0.95 -12.95 -6.37
C TYR A 181 0.33 -12.58 -7.13
N ASP A 182 1.06 -13.55 -7.68
CA ASP A 182 2.27 -13.31 -8.49
C ASP A 182 2.53 -14.49 -9.42
N ILE A 183 2.22 -14.34 -10.70
CA ILE A 183 2.32 -15.42 -11.71
C ILE A 183 3.76 -15.89 -11.99
N ARG A 184 4.77 -15.23 -11.41
CA ARG A 184 6.18 -15.65 -11.46
C ARG A 184 6.53 -16.65 -10.35
N LEU A 185 5.61 -16.88 -9.41
CA LEU A 185 5.76 -17.74 -8.25
C LEU A 185 4.77 -18.91 -8.31
N ASP A 186 5.13 -20.01 -7.64
CA ASP A 186 4.29 -21.20 -7.49
C ASP A 186 4.16 -21.60 -6.01
N ASP A 187 2.97 -22.07 -5.62
CA ASP A 187 2.64 -22.47 -4.25
C ASP A 187 2.20 -23.95 -4.23
N THR A 188 1.98 -24.52 -3.05
CA THR A 188 1.39 -25.85 -2.90
C THR A 188 -0.09 -25.83 -3.26
N TYR A 189 -0.59 -26.80 -3.99
CA TYR A 189 -2.03 -26.99 -4.19
C TYR A 189 -2.71 -27.50 -2.90
N PRO A 190 -3.93 -27.06 -2.53
CA PRO A 190 -4.78 -26.05 -3.19
C PRO A 190 -4.57 -24.61 -2.66
N ARG A 191 -3.44 -24.32 -1.99
CA ARG A 191 -3.17 -23.03 -1.34
C ARG A 191 -2.93 -21.89 -2.34
N CYS A 192 -2.24 -22.16 -3.44
CA CYS A 192 -2.14 -21.32 -4.64
C CYS A 192 -1.91 -19.80 -4.41
N GLY A 193 -1.22 -19.42 -3.33
CA GLY A 193 -1.02 -18.03 -2.92
C GLY A 193 -1.29 -17.79 -1.43
N GLU A 194 -2.05 -18.63 -0.73
CA GLU A 194 -2.29 -18.49 0.72
C GLU A 194 -1.00 -18.52 1.55
N ASN A 195 0.05 -19.25 1.13
CA ASN A 195 1.31 -19.28 1.87
C ASN A 195 2.17 -18.01 1.65
N TRP A 196 1.77 -17.13 0.73
CA TRP A 196 2.45 -15.91 0.36
C TRP A 196 1.85 -14.67 1.09
N PRO A 197 2.65 -13.62 1.36
CA PRO A 197 4.10 -13.59 1.29
C PRO A 197 4.74 -14.45 2.39
N PRO A 198 5.98 -14.95 2.22
CA PRO A 198 6.63 -15.84 3.21
C PRO A 198 6.72 -15.29 4.64
N ASP A 199 6.63 -13.97 4.79
CA ASP A 199 6.66 -13.23 6.06
C ASP A 199 5.32 -13.19 6.82
N LYS A 200 4.21 -13.59 6.18
CA LYS A 200 2.86 -13.76 6.78
C LYS A 200 2.91 -14.44 8.15
N LYS A 201 3.65 -15.54 8.24
CA LYS A 201 3.86 -16.31 9.48
C LYS A 201 4.51 -15.51 10.61
N TYR A 202 5.41 -14.57 10.31
CA TYR A 202 6.06 -13.72 11.31
C TYR A 202 5.11 -12.63 11.81
N LEU A 203 4.24 -12.09 10.94
CA LEU A 203 3.21 -11.14 11.33
C LEU A 203 2.21 -11.77 12.30
N THR A 204 1.65 -12.94 11.98
CA THR A 204 0.75 -13.69 12.87
C THR A 204 1.41 -14.04 14.21
N SER A 205 2.65 -14.53 14.16
CA SER A 205 3.42 -14.87 15.38
C SER A 205 3.76 -13.64 16.23
N TYR A 206 3.87 -12.46 15.63
CA TYR A 206 4.14 -11.21 16.33
C TYR A 206 2.88 -10.65 17.00
N LEU A 207 1.76 -10.57 16.27
CA LEU A 207 0.52 -9.95 16.74
C LEU A 207 -0.21 -10.78 17.81
N ARG A 208 -0.03 -12.11 17.83
CA ARG A 208 -0.54 -13.00 18.89
C ARG A 208 0.30 -13.01 20.18
N ARG A 209 1.39 -12.25 20.26
CA ARG A 209 2.15 -12.14 21.51
C ARG A 209 1.37 -11.33 22.54
N GLN A 210 1.16 -11.90 23.72
CA GLN A 210 0.45 -11.23 24.82
C GLN A 210 1.05 -9.86 25.20
N ASP A 211 2.37 -9.65 25.09
CA ASP A 211 3.01 -8.36 25.35
C ASP A 211 2.76 -7.33 24.24
N VAL A 212 2.75 -7.76 22.98
CA VAL A 212 2.33 -6.94 21.83
C VAL A 212 0.86 -6.55 21.95
N MET A 213 -0.05 -7.53 22.12
CA MET A 213 -1.49 -7.30 22.32
C MET A 213 -1.75 -6.29 23.45
N SER A 214 -1.08 -6.46 24.59
CA SER A 214 -1.22 -5.56 25.74
C SER A 214 -0.73 -4.13 25.44
N SER A 215 0.29 -3.98 24.58
CA SER A 215 0.83 -2.68 24.16
C SER A 215 -0.07 -1.93 23.17
N ILE A 216 -0.91 -2.64 22.42
CA ILE A 216 -1.97 -2.08 21.56
C ILE A 216 -3.36 -2.14 22.21
N HIS A 217 -3.42 -2.24 23.55
CA HIS A 217 -4.64 -2.21 24.36
C HIS A 217 -5.66 -3.35 24.13
N ILE A 218 -5.26 -4.43 23.44
CA ILE A 218 -6.07 -5.65 23.32
C ILE A 218 -5.92 -6.44 24.63
N HIS A 219 -7.01 -6.50 25.40
CA HIS A 219 -7.03 -7.07 26.75
C HIS A 219 -7.93 -8.30 26.91
N ASP A 220 -8.81 -8.61 25.95
CA ASP A 220 -9.48 -9.91 25.91
C ASP A 220 -8.52 -10.97 25.37
N LYS A 221 -8.45 -12.10 26.07
CA LYS A 221 -7.60 -13.26 25.77
C LYS A 221 -8.27 -14.28 24.84
N LYS A 222 -9.52 -14.04 24.43
CA LYS A 222 -10.18 -14.79 23.35
C LYS A 222 -9.75 -14.33 21.95
N VAL A 223 -9.21 -13.11 21.82
CA VAL A 223 -8.95 -12.46 20.53
C VAL A 223 -7.62 -12.94 19.96
N GLU A 224 -7.68 -13.99 19.14
CA GLU A 224 -6.53 -14.54 18.42
C GLU A 224 -6.43 -13.94 17.01
N TRP A 225 -5.50 -13.01 16.79
CA TRP A 225 -5.38 -12.31 15.50
C TRP A 225 -5.18 -13.26 14.32
N THR A 226 -5.91 -13.03 13.23
CA THR A 226 -5.70 -13.68 11.93
C THR A 226 -5.67 -12.62 10.83
N GLN A 227 -4.88 -12.85 9.78
CA GLN A 227 -4.79 -11.95 8.63
C GLN A 227 -6.10 -11.93 7.83
N CYS A 228 -6.68 -13.11 7.62
CA CYS A 228 -7.94 -13.31 6.92
C CYS A 228 -8.88 -14.12 7.81
N SER A 229 -10.19 -13.88 7.72
CA SER A 229 -11.20 -14.54 8.54
C SER A 229 -12.18 -15.29 7.65
N SER A 230 -12.05 -16.62 7.56
CA SER A 230 -12.93 -17.44 6.71
C SER A 230 -14.40 -17.32 7.10
N SER A 231 -14.72 -16.99 8.36
CA SER A 231 -16.10 -16.68 8.78
C SER A 231 -16.64 -15.39 8.14
N VAL A 232 -15.82 -14.34 8.03
CA VAL A 232 -16.21 -13.09 7.35
C VAL A 232 -16.35 -13.35 5.84
N HIS A 233 -15.35 -13.97 5.22
CA HIS A 233 -15.35 -14.31 3.79
C HIS A 233 -16.59 -15.14 3.39
N LYS A 234 -16.92 -16.21 4.13
CA LYS A 234 -18.11 -17.06 3.88
C LYS A 234 -19.45 -16.38 4.19
N THR A 235 -19.46 -15.20 4.81
CA THR A 235 -20.68 -14.50 5.24
C THR A 235 -20.90 -13.17 4.50
N PHE A 236 -19.85 -12.56 3.96
CA PHE A 236 -19.86 -11.31 3.22
C PHE A 236 -20.05 -11.56 1.72
N THR A 237 -21.26 -11.96 1.32
CA THR A 237 -21.57 -12.30 -0.09
C THR A 237 -21.76 -11.07 -0.98
N ALA A 238 -22.22 -9.94 -0.43
CA ALA A 238 -22.57 -8.73 -1.17
C ALA A 238 -23.57 -8.96 -2.32
N ASP A 239 -24.51 -9.91 -2.15
CA ASP A 239 -25.46 -10.39 -3.16
C ASP A 239 -26.32 -9.27 -3.78
N ILE A 240 -26.74 -8.30 -2.96
CA ILE A 240 -27.66 -7.22 -3.34
C ILE A 240 -26.88 -5.95 -3.72
N SER A 241 -25.66 -5.80 -3.21
CA SER A 241 -24.75 -4.70 -3.52
C SER A 241 -24.38 -4.66 -5.01
N LYS A 242 -24.02 -3.46 -5.49
CA LYS A 242 -23.59 -3.25 -6.88
C LYS A 242 -22.08 -3.05 -6.93
N PRO A 243 -21.38 -3.63 -7.92
CA PRO A 243 -19.98 -3.33 -8.16
C PRO A 243 -19.69 -1.82 -8.17
N SER A 244 -18.61 -1.42 -7.50
CA SER A 244 -18.24 -0.02 -7.28
C SER A 244 -18.05 0.79 -8.56
N ILE A 245 -17.69 0.14 -9.68
CA ILE A 245 -17.70 0.75 -11.02
C ILE A 245 -19.02 1.46 -11.36
N THR A 246 -20.16 0.98 -10.86
CA THR A 246 -21.49 1.56 -11.13
C THR A 246 -21.68 2.98 -10.57
N PHE A 247 -20.81 3.44 -9.68
CA PHE A 247 -20.81 4.81 -9.15
C PHE A 247 -19.42 5.46 -9.03
N LEU A 248 -18.34 4.75 -9.39
CA LEU A 248 -16.98 5.31 -9.50
C LEU A 248 -16.91 6.60 -10.37
N PRO A 249 -17.63 6.71 -11.52
CA PRO A 249 -17.73 7.97 -12.27
C PRO A 249 -18.33 9.15 -11.50
N ASN A 250 -19.13 8.91 -10.46
CA ASN A 250 -19.70 9.96 -9.59
C ASN A 250 -18.74 10.39 -8.48
N LEU A 251 -17.81 9.51 -8.08
CA LEU A 251 -16.70 9.87 -7.20
C LEU A 251 -15.66 10.70 -7.96
N LEU A 252 -15.34 10.32 -9.22
CA LEU A 252 -14.43 11.08 -10.10
C LEU A 252 -14.92 12.50 -10.43
N GLN A 253 -16.21 12.80 -10.30
CA GLN A 253 -16.76 14.16 -10.42
C GLN A 253 -16.44 15.05 -9.21
N GLN A 254 -16.06 14.47 -8.07
CA GLN A 254 -15.95 15.15 -6.77
C GLN A 254 -14.52 15.13 -6.21
N ILE A 255 -13.81 14.01 -6.36
CA ILE A 255 -12.47 13.78 -5.79
C ILE A 255 -11.54 13.06 -6.81
N PRO A 256 -10.22 13.27 -6.74
CA PRO A 256 -9.26 12.52 -7.54
C PRO A 256 -9.10 11.08 -7.05
N ILE A 257 -8.80 10.17 -7.98
CA ILE A 257 -8.59 8.75 -7.71
C ILE A 257 -7.32 8.28 -8.41
N ILE A 258 -6.43 7.63 -7.67
CA ILE A 258 -5.43 6.73 -8.24
C ILE A 258 -5.99 5.30 -8.24
N LEU A 259 -5.95 4.68 -9.41
CA LEU A 259 -5.92 3.23 -9.55
C LEU A 259 -4.47 2.82 -9.86
N TYR A 260 -3.97 1.76 -9.23
CA TYR A 260 -2.64 1.22 -9.55
C TYR A 260 -2.67 -0.30 -9.58
N SER A 261 -1.85 -0.92 -10.43
CA SER A 261 -1.79 -2.37 -10.58
C SER A 261 -0.34 -2.84 -10.67
N GLY A 262 0.01 -3.92 -9.97
CA GLY A 262 1.22 -4.69 -10.28
C GLY A 262 1.09 -5.48 -11.58
N GLU A 263 2.17 -5.53 -12.36
CA GLU A 263 2.27 -6.20 -13.66
C GLU A 263 1.99 -7.71 -13.60
N TYR A 264 2.37 -8.39 -12.51
CA TYR A 264 2.36 -9.86 -12.39
C TYR A 264 1.26 -10.42 -11.47
N ASP A 265 0.33 -9.59 -11.01
CA ASP A 265 -0.87 -10.03 -10.32
C ASP A 265 -1.83 -10.79 -11.26
N LEU A 266 -2.52 -11.83 -10.77
CA LEU A 266 -3.53 -12.57 -11.53
C LEU A 266 -4.96 -12.18 -11.11
N ILE A 267 -5.28 -12.28 -9.82
CA ILE A 267 -6.66 -12.10 -9.30
C ILE A 267 -7.24 -10.70 -9.60
N CYS A 268 -6.40 -9.66 -9.58
CA CYS A 268 -6.79 -8.29 -9.94
C CYS A 268 -5.81 -7.70 -10.96
N ASN A 269 -5.47 -8.53 -11.96
CA ASN A 269 -4.50 -8.21 -13.01
C ASN A 269 -4.78 -6.86 -13.72
N HIS A 270 -3.72 -6.32 -14.31
CA HIS A 270 -3.76 -4.99 -14.90
C HIS A 270 -4.63 -4.89 -16.16
N TRP A 271 -4.86 -5.99 -16.90
CA TRP A 271 -5.69 -5.98 -18.11
C TRP A 271 -7.17 -5.76 -17.78
N GLY A 272 -7.67 -6.38 -16.70
CA GLY A 272 -9.03 -6.15 -16.19
C GLY A 272 -9.25 -4.71 -15.72
N THR A 273 -8.21 -4.12 -15.11
CA THR A 273 -8.19 -2.71 -14.68
C THR A 273 -8.17 -1.75 -15.88
N GLU A 274 -7.32 -2.01 -16.87
CA GLU A 274 -7.21 -1.17 -18.07
C GLU A 274 -8.46 -1.25 -18.95
N ALA A 275 -9.04 -2.44 -19.15
CA ALA A 275 -10.28 -2.63 -19.89
C ALA A 275 -11.48 -1.96 -19.19
N MET A 276 -11.52 -1.96 -17.85
CA MET A 276 -12.49 -1.17 -17.09
C MET A 276 -12.35 0.31 -17.38
N ILE A 277 -11.12 0.86 -17.32
CA ILE A 277 -10.90 2.29 -17.51
C ILE A 277 -11.20 2.71 -18.95
N ASP A 278 -10.70 1.99 -19.95
CA ASP A 278 -10.89 2.34 -21.37
C ASP A 278 -12.36 2.18 -21.83
N SER A 279 -13.21 1.45 -21.09
CA SER A 279 -14.67 1.38 -21.32
C SER A 279 -15.51 2.32 -20.43
N MET A 280 -14.98 2.74 -19.27
CA MET A 280 -15.67 3.64 -18.34
C MET A 280 -15.85 5.04 -18.94
N ALA A 281 -17.06 5.60 -18.77
CA ALA A 281 -17.36 7.00 -19.06
C ALA A 281 -17.43 7.81 -17.75
N TRP A 282 -16.60 8.85 -17.63
CA TRP A 282 -16.61 9.82 -16.53
C TRP A 282 -16.39 11.23 -17.09
N ASN A 283 -16.64 12.29 -16.33
CA ASN A 283 -16.21 13.68 -16.64
C ASN A 283 -16.19 14.06 -18.15
N GLY A 284 -17.30 13.84 -18.85
CA GLY A 284 -17.51 14.23 -20.25
C GLY A 284 -16.94 13.33 -21.36
N GLY A 285 -16.43 12.12 -21.07
CA GLY A 285 -15.83 11.23 -22.09
C GLY A 285 -15.37 9.87 -21.57
N THR A 286 -15.02 8.96 -22.49
CA THR A 286 -14.74 7.54 -22.22
C THR A 286 -13.25 7.22 -22.33
N GLY A 287 -12.73 6.39 -21.42
CA GLY A 287 -11.31 6.02 -21.39
C GLY A 287 -10.36 7.22 -21.21
N PHE A 288 -9.08 7.00 -21.46
CA PHE A 288 -8.09 8.10 -21.55
C PHE A 288 -8.08 8.76 -22.95
N ASP A 289 -9.23 8.88 -23.62
CA ASP A 289 -9.39 9.75 -24.80
C ASP A 289 -9.65 11.20 -24.37
N PHE A 290 -8.92 12.13 -25.00
CA PHE A 290 -9.08 13.57 -24.81
C PHE A 290 -10.05 14.21 -25.82
N GLY A 291 -10.75 13.41 -26.62
CA GLY A 291 -11.76 13.86 -27.59
C GLY A 291 -11.17 14.59 -28.81
N ASN A 292 -9.86 14.48 -29.01
CA ASN A 292 -9.10 15.16 -30.05
C ASN A 292 -8.28 14.19 -30.92
N GLY A 293 -8.47 12.88 -30.76
CA GLY A 293 -7.72 11.83 -31.48
C GLY A 293 -6.33 11.54 -30.90
N THR A 294 -5.91 12.26 -29.86
CA THR A 294 -4.72 11.90 -29.07
C THR A 294 -5.14 10.86 -28.05
N LEU A 295 -4.89 9.58 -28.37
CA LEU A 295 -4.77 8.55 -27.33
C LEU A 295 -3.79 9.09 -26.29
N SER A 296 -4.17 9.08 -25.01
CA SER A 296 -3.21 9.38 -23.92
C SER A 296 -1.97 8.54 -24.15
N SER A 297 -0.82 9.19 -24.33
CA SER A 297 0.44 8.49 -24.39
C SER A 297 0.59 7.69 -23.10
N THR A 298 1.00 6.44 -23.25
CA THR A 298 1.36 5.57 -22.13
C THR A 298 2.75 5.99 -21.68
N ASP A 299 2.81 7.07 -20.92
CA ASP A 299 4.06 7.71 -20.56
C ASP A 299 4.85 6.81 -19.59
N PRO A 300 6.18 6.67 -19.76
CA PRO A 300 6.99 5.89 -18.85
C PRO A 300 7.01 6.58 -17.48
N TRP A 301 6.55 5.87 -16.46
CA TRP A 301 6.61 6.37 -15.09
C TRP A 301 8.03 6.18 -14.56
N ILE A 302 8.70 7.29 -14.25
CA ILE A 302 10.10 7.33 -13.80
C ILE A 302 10.13 7.65 -12.30
N VAL A 303 10.85 6.83 -11.53
CA VAL A 303 11.11 7.06 -10.09
C VAL A 303 12.61 7.07 -9.87
N GLU A 304 13.12 8.14 -9.24
CA GLU A 304 14.56 8.38 -8.99
C GLU A 304 15.48 8.36 -10.23
N GLY A 305 14.90 8.41 -11.44
CA GLY A 305 15.59 8.35 -12.72
C GLY A 305 15.45 7.01 -13.46
N GLU A 306 14.94 5.97 -12.79
CA GLU A 306 14.75 4.63 -13.37
C GLU A 306 13.29 4.38 -13.80
N PRO A 307 13.04 3.61 -14.88
CA PRO A 307 11.70 3.16 -15.24
C PRO A 307 11.07 2.29 -14.14
N ALA A 308 9.99 2.80 -13.55
CA ALA A 308 9.24 2.15 -12.49
C ALA A 308 7.93 1.50 -12.99
N GLY A 309 7.43 1.94 -14.14
CA GLY A 309 6.09 1.61 -14.58
C GLY A 309 5.63 2.40 -15.81
N LEU A 310 4.32 2.47 -15.97
CA LEU A 310 3.60 3.30 -16.95
C LEU A 310 2.59 4.18 -16.20
N ILE A 311 2.32 5.39 -16.69
CA ILE A 311 1.32 6.29 -16.12
C ILE A 311 0.39 6.85 -17.20
N ARG A 312 -0.91 6.91 -16.90
CA ARG A 312 -1.96 7.58 -17.71
C ARG A 312 -2.78 8.45 -16.76
N SER A 313 -3.12 9.69 -17.13
CA SER A 313 -3.94 10.57 -16.27
C SER A 313 -4.87 11.46 -17.08
N ALA A 314 -6.15 11.49 -16.71
CA ALA A 314 -7.14 12.38 -17.29
C ALA A 314 -8.30 12.59 -16.32
N ARG A 315 -8.71 13.86 -16.18
CA ARG A 315 -10.06 14.22 -15.70
C ARG A 315 -10.38 13.59 -14.33
N ASN A 316 -9.49 13.82 -13.35
CA ASN A 316 -9.50 13.30 -11.97
C ASN A 316 -9.14 11.81 -11.79
N LEU A 317 -8.99 11.02 -12.86
CA LEU A 317 -8.46 9.66 -12.78
C LEU A 317 -6.98 9.64 -13.15
N THR A 318 -6.16 8.98 -12.33
CA THR A 318 -4.79 8.59 -12.67
C THR A 318 -4.65 7.08 -12.55
N TYR A 319 -3.97 6.46 -13.50
CA TYR A 319 -3.66 5.03 -13.52
C TYR A 319 -2.14 4.81 -13.57
N LEU A 320 -1.64 3.86 -12.78
CA LEU A 320 -0.24 3.43 -12.78
C LEU A 320 -0.11 1.91 -12.91
N LEU A 321 0.65 1.44 -13.90
CA LEU A 321 1.14 0.06 -13.97
C LEU A 321 2.52 0.00 -13.32
N PHE A 322 2.70 -0.80 -12.26
CA PHE A 322 3.98 -1.02 -11.59
C PHE A 322 4.71 -2.22 -12.22
N HIS A 323 5.75 -1.94 -13.01
CA HIS A 323 6.57 -3.00 -13.61
C HIS A 323 7.32 -3.80 -12.53
N GLY A 324 7.27 -5.13 -12.65
CA GLY A 324 7.91 -6.07 -11.73
C GLY A 324 7.15 -6.36 -10.44
N ALA A 325 5.94 -5.83 -10.23
CA ALA A 325 5.20 -5.97 -8.98
C ALA A 325 4.12 -7.06 -9.02
N SER A 326 3.88 -7.66 -7.86
CA SER A 326 2.80 -8.61 -7.55
C SER A 326 1.48 -7.88 -7.25
N HIS A 327 0.48 -8.61 -6.75
CA HIS A 327 -0.70 -8.05 -6.09
C HIS A 327 -0.32 -7.02 -5.03
N MET A 328 0.67 -7.30 -4.16
CA MET A 328 1.08 -6.40 -3.08
C MET A 328 2.20 -5.43 -3.51
N VAL A 329 1.88 -4.51 -4.42
CA VAL A 329 2.80 -3.45 -4.89
C VAL A 329 3.64 -2.77 -3.78
N PRO A 330 3.11 -2.41 -2.57
CA PRO A 330 3.92 -1.82 -1.50
C PRO A 330 4.87 -2.79 -0.79
N TYR A 331 4.68 -4.10 -0.92
CA TYR A 331 5.59 -5.15 -0.43
C TYR A 331 6.79 -5.31 -1.38
N ASP A 332 6.56 -5.34 -2.70
CA ASP A 332 7.64 -5.45 -3.69
C ASP A 332 8.47 -4.17 -3.78
N TYR A 333 7.79 -3.01 -3.79
CA TYR A 333 8.42 -1.71 -4.04
C TYR A 333 7.89 -0.61 -3.12
N ALA A 334 8.09 -0.80 -1.80
CA ALA A 334 7.73 0.19 -0.78
C ALA A 334 8.11 1.63 -1.19
N GLY A 335 9.36 1.89 -1.56
CA GLY A 335 9.83 3.21 -2.00
C GLY A 335 9.08 3.79 -3.20
N ARG A 336 8.82 3.00 -4.25
CA ARG A 336 8.03 3.44 -5.42
C ARG A 336 6.58 3.76 -5.02
N SER A 337 5.98 2.94 -4.16
CA SER A 337 4.61 3.16 -3.67
C SER A 337 4.50 4.41 -2.78
N CYS A 338 5.53 4.70 -1.98
CA CYS A 338 5.61 5.92 -1.17
C CYS A 338 5.82 7.17 -2.03
N PHE A 339 6.62 7.07 -3.10
CA PHE A 339 6.74 8.13 -4.10
C PHE A 339 5.40 8.40 -4.82
N MET A 340 4.66 7.35 -5.22
CA MET A 340 3.30 7.51 -5.78
C MET A 340 2.36 8.24 -4.80
N LEU A 341 2.36 7.88 -3.51
CA LEU A 341 1.59 8.59 -2.49
C LEU A 341 2.02 10.06 -2.35
N HIS A 342 3.33 10.32 -2.28
CA HIS A 342 3.91 11.66 -2.17
C HIS A 342 3.44 12.56 -3.31
N GLU A 343 3.54 12.09 -4.56
CA GLU A 343 3.05 12.84 -5.71
C GLU A 343 1.53 13.03 -5.65
N PHE A 344 0.75 12.03 -5.22
CA PHE A 344 -0.71 12.16 -5.12
C PHE A 344 -1.17 13.24 -4.13
N ILE A 345 -0.60 13.27 -2.93
CA ILE A 345 -0.96 14.26 -1.91
C ILE A 345 -0.41 15.66 -2.25
N GLN A 346 0.67 15.75 -3.06
CA GLN A 346 1.22 17.02 -3.54
C GLN A 346 0.71 17.48 -4.91
N LEU A 347 -0.08 16.66 -5.62
CA LEU A 347 -0.70 17.02 -6.91
C LEU A 347 -1.77 18.12 -6.80
N ASN A 348 -2.05 18.63 -5.59
CA ASN A 348 -2.83 19.84 -5.34
C ASN A 348 -2.07 21.15 -5.70
N LEU A 349 -1.15 21.09 -6.68
CA LEU A 349 -0.32 22.20 -7.16
C LEU A 349 -0.76 22.77 -8.53
N THR A 350 -1.68 22.11 -9.24
CA THR A 350 -2.15 22.52 -10.58
C THR A 350 -3.51 23.22 -10.59
N ALA A 351 -3.97 23.71 -9.42
CA ALA A 351 -5.08 24.66 -9.33
C ALA A 351 -4.77 26.03 -9.99
N PHE A 352 -3.51 26.26 -10.40
CA PHE A 352 -3.05 27.44 -11.14
C PHE A 352 -2.07 27.06 -12.26
N PRO A 353 -1.93 27.89 -13.31
CA PRO A 353 -1.28 27.48 -14.56
C PRO A 353 0.24 27.64 -14.62
N ASP A 354 0.85 26.74 -15.40
CA ASP A 354 2.14 26.80 -16.11
C ASP A 354 3.43 27.04 -15.30
N THR A 355 4.33 26.04 -15.34
CA THR A 355 5.56 25.96 -14.53
C THR A 355 6.77 26.69 -15.14
N THR A 356 6.53 27.63 -16.06
CA THR A 356 7.57 28.38 -16.81
C THR A 356 8.36 29.40 -15.97
N THR A 357 7.92 29.74 -14.76
CA THR A 357 8.54 30.80 -13.94
C THR A 357 9.72 30.37 -13.05
N ARG A 358 9.85 29.09 -12.68
CA ARG A 358 10.77 28.65 -11.60
C ARG A 358 12.26 28.64 -11.97
N LYS A 359 12.60 28.53 -13.26
CA LYS A 359 14.01 28.47 -13.72
C LYS A 359 14.80 29.77 -13.54
N ASN A 360 14.13 30.92 -13.59
CA ASN A 360 14.80 32.23 -13.53
C ASN A 360 15.32 32.61 -12.13
N THR A 361 14.89 31.91 -11.08
CA THR A 361 15.32 32.19 -9.71
C THR A 361 16.66 31.55 -9.33
N GLU A 362 16.96 30.35 -9.81
CA GLU A 362 18.10 29.57 -9.29
C GLU A 362 19.46 30.14 -9.73
N GLU A 363 19.61 30.53 -11.01
CA GLU A 363 20.85 31.15 -11.55
C GLU A 363 21.27 32.40 -10.75
N SER A 364 20.31 33.18 -10.27
CA SER A 364 20.57 34.40 -9.47
C SER A 364 21.23 34.09 -8.12
N THR A 365 20.88 32.97 -7.50
CA THR A 365 21.37 32.59 -6.16
C THR A 365 22.79 32.04 -6.21
N GLN A 366 23.16 31.33 -7.28
CA GLN A 366 24.51 30.78 -7.46
C GLN A 366 25.54 31.89 -7.69
N SER A 367 25.21 32.88 -8.53
CA SER A 367 26.04 34.07 -8.75
C SER A 367 26.30 34.83 -7.44
N THR A 368 25.24 35.07 -6.66
CA THR A 368 25.31 35.77 -5.36
C THR A 368 26.22 35.05 -4.36
N ARG A 369 26.17 33.70 -4.31
CA ARG A 369 27.04 32.89 -3.44
C ARG A 369 28.52 32.99 -3.80
N HIS A 370 28.88 33.05 -5.09
CA HIS A 370 30.28 33.24 -5.50
C HIS A 370 30.83 34.62 -5.12
N ILE A 371 30.04 35.69 -5.28
CA ILE A 371 30.45 37.05 -4.90
C ILE A 371 30.74 37.12 -3.39
N ALA A 372 29.86 36.56 -2.55
CA ALA A 372 30.04 36.53 -1.09
C ALA A 372 31.33 35.80 -0.67
N PHE A 373 31.68 34.69 -1.34
CA PHE A 373 32.88 33.91 -1.06
C PHE A 373 34.17 34.68 -1.40
N ILE A 374 34.19 35.40 -2.53
CA ILE A 374 35.32 36.26 -2.93
C ILE A 374 35.54 37.40 -1.93
N VAL A 375 34.47 38.06 -1.49
CA VAL A 375 34.54 39.15 -0.49
C VAL A 375 35.14 38.65 0.83
N LEU A 376 34.74 37.46 1.30
CA LEU A 376 35.27 36.86 2.53
C LEU A 376 36.80 36.63 2.45
N ILE A 377 37.29 36.10 1.32
CA ILE A 377 38.72 35.88 1.09
C ILE A 377 39.51 37.21 1.12
N VAL A 378 38.98 38.26 0.49
CA VAL A 378 39.60 39.60 0.49
C VAL A 378 39.69 40.17 1.91
N ILE A 379 38.64 40.04 2.72
CA ILE A 379 38.64 40.48 4.12
C ILE A 379 39.71 39.74 4.94
N ILE A 380 39.83 38.42 4.79
CA ILE A 380 40.85 37.60 5.49
C ILE A 380 42.26 38.05 5.10
N LEU A 381 42.52 38.34 3.82
CA LEU A 381 43.81 38.83 3.35
C LEU A 381 44.17 40.21 3.92
N ILE A 382 43.20 41.13 4.02
CA ILE A 382 43.39 42.47 4.62
C ILE A 382 43.70 42.35 6.13
N LEU A 383 42.99 41.47 6.84
CA LEU A 383 43.24 41.20 8.27
C LEU A 383 44.62 40.56 8.51
N ALA A 384 45.06 39.65 7.64
CA ALA A 384 46.41 39.10 7.69
C ALA A 384 47.49 40.19 7.47
N LEU A 385 47.29 41.08 6.48
CA LEU A 385 48.25 42.15 6.16
C LEU A 385 48.39 43.16 7.30
N THR A 386 47.26 43.59 7.88
CA THR A 386 47.23 44.52 9.03
C THR A 386 47.82 43.90 10.29
N GLY A 387 47.55 42.62 10.56
CA GLY A 387 48.21 41.87 11.64
C GLY A 387 49.73 41.82 11.49
N LEU A 388 50.23 41.63 10.27
CA LEU A 388 51.67 41.63 9.98
C LEU A 388 52.32 42.99 10.25
N ILE A 389 51.67 44.08 9.83
CA ILE A 389 52.14 45.46 10.08
C ILE A 389 52.21 45.74 11.58
N CYS A 390 51.18 45.39 12.35
CA CYS A 390 51.16 45.54 13.80
C CYS A 390 52.28 44.74 14.49
N PHE A 391 52.59 43.53 14.01
CA PHE A 391 53.69 42.71 14.54
C PHE A 391 55.06 43.38 14.33
N PHE A 392 55.33 43.94 13.14
CA PHE A 392 56.57 44.67 12.87
C PHE A 392 56.68 45.99 13.66
N MET A 393 55.56 46.68 13.91
CA MET A 393 55.56 47.88 14.77
C MET A 393 55.82 47.53 16.23
N HIS A 394 55.18 46.48 16.77
CA HIS A 394 55.36 46.07 18.17
C HIS A 394 56.78 45.59 18.48
N LYS A 395 57.40 44.84 17.55
CA LYS A 395 58.79 44.36 17.66
C LYS A 395 59.84 45.48 17.73
N ARG A 396 59.47 46.73 17.44
CA ARG A 396 60.36 47.91 17.50
C ARG A 396 60.46 48.55 18.89
N HIS A 397 59.64 48.14 19.88
CA HIS A 397 59.42 48.97 21.07
C HIS A 397 59.49 48.30 22.46
N SER A 398 59.75 46.99 22.58
CA SER A 398 59.77 46.30 23.88
C SER A 398 61.09 45.55 24.16
N THR A 399 61.88 46.09 25.09
CA THR A 399 63.06 45.43 25.69
C THR A 399 63.16 45.74 27.19
N ARG A 400 62.46 44.97 28.06
CA ARG A 400 62.73 44.80 29.50
C ARG A 400 61.91 43.62 30.09
N VAL A 401 62.34 43.13 31.27
CA VAL A 401 62.08 41.84 31.96
C VAL A 401 62.30 42.08 33.48
N PRO A 402 61.81 41.32 34.51
CA PRO A 402 61.02 40.06 34.62
C PRO A 402 59.56 40.32 35.16
N THR A 403 58.80 39.60 36.03
CA THR A 403 59.01 38.51 37.06
C THR A 403 57.68 37.80 37.46
N PRO A 404 57.64 36.52 37.93
CA PRO A 404 56.38 35.78 38.22
C PRO A 404 56.16 35.27 39.68
N LEU A 405 54.96 34.75 39.99
CA LEU A 405 54.63 33.87 41.15
C LEU A 405 53.30 33.07 40.93
N SER A 406 52.95 32.11 41.81
CA SER A 406 51.92 31.03 41.63
C SER A 406 51.12 30.74 42.93
N ILE A 407 50.05 29.87 42.96
CA ILE A 407 49.60 28.99 44.12
C ILE A 407 48.24 28.16 44.03
N ILE A 408 48.27 26.87 44.46
CA ILE A 408 47.26 25.96 45.16
C ILE A 408 46.07 25.17 44.46
N ARG A 409 45.48 24.17 45.19
CA ARG A 409 44.67 22.94 44.80
C ARG A 409 43.42 22.62 45.70
N VAL A 410 42.54 21.66 45.30
CA VAL A 410 41.53 20.88 46.12
C VAL A 410 41.09 19.54 45.42
N CYS A 411 40.00 18.78 45.77
CA CYS A 411 39.97 17.52 46.57
C CYS A 411 38.89 16.45 46.11
N ARG A 412 38.77 15.26 46.77
CA ARG A 412 37.84 14.07 46.55
C ARG A 412 37.73 13.21 47.88
N PRO A 413 37.09 11.99 48.07
CA PRO A 413 36.57 10.90 47.18
C PRO A 413 35.24 10.17 47.67
N LYS A 414 35.07 8.83 47.42
CA LYS A 414 34.20 7.75 48.04
C LYS A 414 33.16 6.91 47.23
N THR A 415 32.16 6.26 47.87
CA THR A 415 31.72 4.81 47.70
C THR A 415 30.24 4.54 48.21
N ARG A 416 29.55 3.36 48.22
CA ARG A 416 29.86 1.87 48.17
C ARG A 416 28.65 0.99 47.65
N ASN A 417 28.41 -0.23 48.20
CA ASN A 417 27.49 -1.33 47.78
C ASN A 417 26.51 -1.81 48.92
N VAL A 418 25.65 -2.84 48.80
CA VAL A 418 25.90 -4.33 48.90
C VAL A 418 24.68 -5.21 48.44
N GLU A 419 24.92 -6.50 48.18
CA GLU A 419 24.13 -7.59 47.50
C GLU A 419 23.30 -8.49 48.50
N GLN A 420 22.50 -9.57 48.26
CA GLN A 420 22.27 -10.63 47.21
C GLN A 420 20.74 -11.09 47.16
N GLU A 421 20.14 -12.31 46.95
CA GLU A 421 20.46 -13.78 46.87
C GLU A 421 19.43 -14.63 45.99
N GLN A 422 18.95 -15.86 46.34
CA GLN A 422 18.23 -16.84 45.44
C GLN A 422 17.08 -17.74 46.06
N TRP A 423 16.52 -18.74 45.31
CA TRP A 423 16.14 -20.18 45.64
C TRP A 423 15.28 -20.87 44.51
N ALA A 424 14.96 -22.20 44.52
CA ALA A 424 14.60 -22.98 43.28
C ALA A 424 13.63 -24.23 43.30
N MET A 425 13.04 -24.53 42.10
CA MET A 425 12.68 -25.83 41.41
C MET A 425 11.53 -26.83 41.79
N HIS A 426 10.55 -27.00 40.85
CA HIS A 426 10.00 -28.26 40.19
C HIS A 426 9.20 -29.38 40.94
N PRO A 427 8.55 -30.41 40.27
CA PRO A 427 8.00 -30.59 38.88
C PRO A 427 6.62 -31.38 38.74
N ARG A 428 6.19 -31.70 37.48
CA ARG A 428 5.19 -32.74 36.99
C ARG A 428 3.70 -32.32 36.84
N LEU A 429 2.84 -32.85 35.93
CA LEU A 429 2.95 -33.79 34.77
C LEU A 429 1.68 -33.76 33.84
N ASN A 430 1.75 -34.44 32.67
CA ASN A 430 0.69 -35.00 31.78
C ASN A 430 0.11 -34.18 30.59
N ASP A 431 -0.23 -34.95 29.55
CA ASP A 431 -0.74 -34.67 28.18
C ASP A 431 -1.41 -36.00 27.67
N PRO A 432 -2.50 -36.00 26.86
CA PRO A 432 -2.35 -36.28 25.41
C PRO A 432 -3.40 -35.67 24.44
N ASN A 433 -2.94 -35.29 23.24
CA ASN A 433 -3.55 -35.40 21.89
C ASN A 433 -5.09 -35.42 21.70
N VAL A 434 -5.60 -34.51 20.85
CA VAL A 434 -6.26 -34.85 19.56
C VAL A 434 -5.96 -33.74 18.53
N ASP A 435 -5.25 -34.05 17.45
CA ASP A 435 -5.25 -33.22 16.23
C ASP A 435 -6.38 -33.67 15.30
N LEU A 436 -7.17 -32.71 14.81
CA LEU A 436 -8.16 -32.93 13.75
C LEU A 436 -7.72 -32.19 12.49
N HIS A 437 -7.15 -32.93 11.54
CA HIS A 437 -7.02 -32.44 10.17
C HIS A 437 -8.41 -32.30 9.55
N VAL A 438 -8.90 -31.06 9.46
CA VAL A 438 -9.96 -30.68 8.52
C VAL A 438 -9.27 -30.04 7.32
N ALA A 439 -9.38 -30.71 6.16
CA ALA A 439 -8.99 -30.13 4.88
C ALA A 439 -10.24 -29.52 4.25
N ASP A 440 -10.55 -28.28 4.63
CA ASP A 440 -11.58 -27.50 3.94
C ASP A 440 -11.05 -27.06 2.57
N SER A 441 -11.74 -27.47 1.51
CA SER A 441 -11.65 -26.87 0.19
C SER A 441 -12.51 -25.60 0.18
N GLU A 442 -11.87 -24.43 0.17
CA GLU A 442 -12.56 -23.15 0.04
C GLU A 442 -12.60 -22.75 -1.45
N THR A 443 -13.80 -22.57 -2.02
CA THR A 443 -14.03 -22.01 -3.36
C THR A 443 -13.77 -20.50 -3.35
N PHE A 444 -13.10 -19.97 -4.37
CA PHE A 444 -12.44 -18.65 -4.30
C PHE A 444 -13.19 -17.50 -4.98
N VAL A 445 -13.85 -16.62 -4.20
CA VAL A 445 -14.08 -15.19 -4.54
C VAL A 445 -13.97 -14.27 -3.33
#